data_AF-A6N1S7-F1
#
_entry.id   AF-A6N1S7-F1
#
_cell.length_a   1.000
_cell.length_b   1.000
_cell.length_c   1.000
_cell.angle_alpha   90.00
_cell.angle_beta   90.00
_cell.angle_gamma   90.00
#
_symmetry.space_group_name_H-M   'P 1'
#
loop_
_entity.id
_entity.type
_entity.pdbx_description
1 polymer ?
#
loop_
_entity_poly.entity_id
_entity_poly.type
_entity_poly.pdbx_seq_one_letter_code
_entity_poly.pdbx_strand_id
1 'polypeptide(L)'
;MGKGGKGAEAAAAAAGAGEEENMAAWLVAKNTLKIMPFKLPPVGPYDVRVRMKAVGICGSDVHYLREMRIAHFVVKEPMVIGHECAGVIEEVGSGVTHLAVGDRC
;
A
#
# COMPACT_ATOMS: atom_id res chain seq x y z
N MET A 1 51.14 7.77 -8.27
CA MET A 1 49.97 8.67 -8.45
C MET A 1 49.48 8.58 -9.90
N GLY A 2 48.55 7.68 -10.18
CA GLY A 2 47.85 7.58 -11.47
C GLY A 2 46.37 7.45 -11.19
N LYS A 3 45.59 8.48 -11.54
CA LYS A 3 44.13 8.50 -11.43
C LYS A 3 43.54 7.84 -12.68
N GLY A 4 42.46 7.08 -12.52
CA GLY A 4 41.56 6.77 -13.64
C GLY A 4 40.90 5.41 -13.51
N GLY A 5 39.59 5.41 -13.27
CA GLY A 5 38.79 4.19 -13.28
C GLY A 5 37.50 4.34 -12.47
N LYS A 6 36.64 5.30 -12.81
CA LYS A 6 35.25 5.28 -12.36
C LYS A 6 34.53 4.21 -13.19
N GLY A 7 34.32 3.03 -12.59
CA GLY A 7 33.40 2.03 -13.10
C GLY A 7 31.99 2.59 -13.05
N ALA A 8 31.32 2.56 -14.19
CA ALA A 8 29.91 2.85 -14.33
C ALA A 8 29.11 1.76 -13.60
N GLU A 9 28.22 2.15 -12.71
CA GLU A 9 27.18 1.27 -12.20
C GLU A 9 25.83 1.86 -12.62
N ALA A 10 25.05 1.01 -13.27
CA ALA A 10 23.94 1.37 -14.11
C ALA A 10 22.80 1.98 -13.32
N ALA A 11 22.41 3.20 -13.69
CA ALA A 11 21.12 3.75 -13.31
C ALA A 11 20.03 2.94 -14.01
N ALA A 12 19.32 2.10 -13.26
CA ALA A 12 18.08 1.50 -13.72
C ALA A 12 17.02 2.60 -13.83
N ALA A 13 16.86 3.12 -15.05
CA ALA A 13 15.69 3.87 -15.43
C ALA A 13 14.50 2.90 -15.54
N ALA A 14 13.48 3.11 -14.70
CA ALA A 14 12.15 2.58 -14.94
C ALA A 14 11.23 3.77 -15.25
N ALA A 15 10.64 3.69 -16.43
CA ALA A 15 9.91 4.74 -17.12
C ALA A 15 8.66 5.20 -16.36
N GLY A 16 8.41 6.51 -16.41
CA GLY A 16 7.15 7.10 -15.98
C GLY A 16 5.98 6.60 -16.83
N ALA A 17 5.14 5.76 -16.23
CA ALA A 17 3.72 5.79 -16.48
C ALA A 17 3.18 7.03 -15.73
N GLY A 18 2.24 7.78 -16.31
CA GLY A 18 1.64 8.93 -15.62
C GLY A 18 1.25 8.53 -14.21
N GLU A 19 1.69 9.30 -13.21
CA GLU A 19 1.51 8.97 -11.79
C GLU A 19 0.01 8.95 -11.47
N GLU A 20 -0.64 7.80 -11.67
CA GLU A 20 -1.94 7.55 -11.11
C GLU A 20 -1.75 7.47 -9.59
N GLU A 21 -2.25 8.49 -8.91
CA GLU A 21 -2.11 8.63 -7.48
C GLU A 21 -2.92 7.53 -6.78
N ASN A 22 -2.29 6.81 -5.84
CA ASN A 22 -2.96 5.72 -5.14
C ASN A 22 -4.03 6.29 -4.19
N MET A 23 -5.30 6.17 -4.56
CA MET A 23 -6.44 6.65 -3.77
C MET A 23 -6.88 5.64 -2.72
N ALA A 24 -7.24 6.10 -1.53
CA ALA A 24 -7.70 5.25 -0.43
C ALA A 24 -8.96 5.83 0.26
N ALA A 25 -9.73 4.98 0.93
CA ALA A 25 -10.84 5.39 1.78
C ALA A 25 -10.33 5.71 3.19
N TRP A 26 -10.30 7.00 3.53
CA TRP A 26 -9.83 7.53 4.80
C TRP A 26 -10.97 7.82 5.75
N LEU A 27 -10.95 7.17 6.91
CA LEU A 27 -11.74 7.55 8.06
C LEU A 27 -11.05 8.74 8.75
N VAL A 28 -11.61 9.94 8.57
CA VAL A 28 -10.99 11.18 9.05
C VAL A 28 -11.64 11.72 10.32
N ALA A 29 -12.90 11.36 10.57
CA ALA A 29 -13.67 11.73 11.76
C ALA A 29 -14.89 10.82 11.91
N LYS A 30 -15.60 10.93 13.05
CA LYS A 30 -16.86 10.22 13.30
C LYS A 30 -17.82 10.45 12.12
N ASN A 31 -18.34 9.36 11.55
CA ASN A 31 -19.23 9.34 10.38
C ASN A 31 -18.67 10.07 9.13
N THR A 32 -17.36 10.20 9.00
CA THR A 32 -16.74 10.92 7.88
C THR A 32 -15.68 10.07 7.20
N LEU A 33 -16.03 9.55 6.03
CA LEU A 33 -15.11 8.90 5.09
C LEU A 33 -14.80 9.83 3.92
N LYS A 34 -13.54 9.86 3.49
CA LYS A 34 -13.10 10.61 2.31
C LYS A 34 -12.23 9.74 1.43
N ILE A 35 -12.39 9.85 0.11
CA ILE A 35 -11.44 9.28 -0.84
C ILE A 35 -10.31 10.30 -1.01
N MET A 36 -9.10 9.96 -0.57
CA MET A 36 -7.93 10.84 -0.64
C MET A 36 -6.69 10.05 -1.04
N PRO A 37 -5.67 10.73 -1.58
CA PRO A 37 -4.39 10.10 -1.89
C PRO A 37 -3.73 9.41 -0.70
N PHE A 38 -3.01 8.32 -0.96
CA PHE A 38 -2.12 7.64 -0.05
C PHE A 38 -0.80 7.36 -0.74
N LYS A 39 0.29 7.93 -0.22
CA LYS A 39 1.63 7.69 -0.73
C LYS A 39 2.09 6.28 -0.33
N LEU A 40 2.20 5.40 -1.32
CA LEU A 40 2.71 4.05 -1.10
C LEU A 40 4.19 4.08 -0.68
N PRO A 41 4.57 3.36 0.40
CA PRO A 41 5.99 3.17 0.73
C PRO A 41 6.65 2.24 -0.30
N PRO A 42 7.98 2.27 -0.46
CA PRO A 42 8.69 1.28 -1.26
C PRO A 42 8.47 -0.13 -0.71
N VAL A 43 8.53 -1.14 -1.57
CA VAL A 43 8.36 -2.54 -1.18
C VAL A 43 9.61 -3.01 -0.42
N GLY A 44 9.42 -3.54 0.79
CA GLY A 44 10.50 -4.13 1.58
C GLY A 44 10.99 -5.47 1.01
N PRO A 45 12.15 -5.98 1.44
CA PRO A 45 12.71 -7.22 0.89
C PRO A 45 11.80 -8.45 1.03
N TYR A 46 10.94 -8.49 2.05
CA TYR A 46 10.04 -9.63 2.32
C TYR A 46 8.56 -9.29 2.11
N ASP A 47 8.27 -8.12 1.55
CA ASP A 47 6.91 -7.65 1.30
C ASP A 47 6.52 -7.86 -0.16
N VAL A 48 5.21 -7.74 -0.44
CA VAL A 48 4.68 -7.67 -1.80
C VAL A 48 3.78 -6.46 -1.94
N ARG A 49 3.77 -5.84 -3.12
CA ARG A 49 2.76 -4.83 -3.48
C ARG A 49 1.61 -5.53 -4.18
N VAL A 50 0.42 -5.33 -3.66
CA VAL A 50 -0.79 -5.91 -4.22
C VAL A 50 -1.66 -4.80 -4.79
N ARG A 51 -1.98 -4.91 -6.07
CA ARG A 51 -2.99 -4.08 -6.73
C ARG A 51 -4.37 -4.58 -6.31
N MET A 52 -5.02 -3.83 -5.44
CA MET A 52 -6.35 -4.18 -4.90
C MET A 52 -7.38 -4.33 -6.03
N LYS A 53 -8.19 -5.39 -5.95
CA LYS A 53 -9.30 -5.67 -6.90
C LYS A 53 -10.66 -5.65 -6.22
N ALA A 54 -10.73 -6.13 -4.99
CA ALA A 54 -11.94 -6.10 -4.19
C ALA A 54 -11.60 -5.94 -2.71
N VAL A 55 -12.47 -5.24 -1.98
CA VAL A 55 -12.42 -5.13 -0.52
C VAL A 55 -13.85 -5.27 0.00
N GLY A 56 -14.08 -6.28 0.84
CA GLY A 56 -15.33 -6.48 1.58
C GLY A 56 -15.48 -5.45 2.70
N ILE A 57 -16.72 -5.21 3.10
CA ILE A 57 -17.05 -4.34 4.24
C ILE A 57 -17.53 -5.21 5.39
N CYS A 58 -16.86 -5.11 6.52
CA CYS A 58 -17.21 -5.82 7.73
C CYS A 58 -17.99 -4.91 8.71
N GLY A 59 -18.69 -5.52 9.67
CA GLY A 59 -19.35 -4.78 10.74
C GLY A 59 -18.39 -3.94 11.58
N SER A 60 -17.11 -4.34 11.69
CA SER A 60 -16.05 -3.58 12.36
C SER A 60 -15.71 -2.28 11.61
N ASP A 61 -15.71 -2.29 10.28
CA ASP A 61 -15.48 -1.06 9.50
C ASP A 61 -16.59 -0.04 9.76
N VAL A 62 -17.84 -0.51 9.77
CA VAL A 62 -19.01 0.31 10.10
C VAL A 62 -18.96 0.80 11.54
N HIS A 63 -18.50 -0.03 12.47
CA HIS A 63 -18.35 0.37 13.87
C HIS A 63 -17.26 1.42 14.05
N TYR A 64 -16.12 1.31 13.37
CA TYR A 64 -15.10 2.37 13.35
C TYR A 64 -15.60 3.64 12.71
N LEU A 65 -16.31 3.56 11.59
CA LEU A 65 -16.95 4.73 10.98
C LEU A 65 -17.86 5.44 11.97
N ARG A 66 -18.67 4.68 12.71
CA ARG A 66 -19.65 5.24 13.63
C ARG A 66 -19.05 5.72 14.93
N GLU A 67 -18.06 5.04 15.50
CA GLU A 67 -17.61 5.31 16.88
C GLU A 67 -16.14 5.73 17.00
N MET A 68 -15.35 5.68 15.91
CA MET A 68 -13.91 5.94 15.90
C MET A 68 -13.12 5.06 16.88
N ARG A 69 -13.70 3.93 17.31
CA ARG A 69 -13.06 2.96 18.20
C ARG A 69 -13.77 1.62 18.17
N ILE A 70 -13.06 0.55 18.52
CA ILE A 70 -13.64 -0.74 18.92
C ILE A 70 -12.93 -1.17 20.21
N ALA A 71 -13.69 -1.37 21.29
CA ALA A 71 -13.13 -1.65 22.62
C ALA A 71 -12.03 -0.64 23.00
N HIS A 72 -10.79 -1.10 23.20
CA HIS A 72 -9.64 -0.27 23.56
C HIS A 72 -8.87 0.30 22.35
N PHE A 73 -9.22 -0.11 21.12
CA PHE A 73 -8.61 0.38 19.90
C PHE A 73 -9.29 1.67 19.46
N VAL A 74 -8.60 2.79 19.62
CA VAL A 74 -9.12 4.13 19.32
C VAL A 74 -8.38 4.70 18.11
N VAL A 75 -9.14 5.18 17.13
CA VAL A 75 -8.60 5.90 15.97
C VAL A 75 -8.24 7.31 16.42
N LYS A 76 -6.94 7.57 16.59
CA LYS A 76 -6.41 8.86 17.08
C LYS A 76 -6.06 9.83 15.95
N GLU A 77 -5.84 9.28 14.76
CA GLU A 77 -5.42 10.00 13.55
C GLU A 77 -6.18 9.42 12.35
N PRO A 78 -6.28 10.14 11.21
CA PRO A 78 -6.91 9.63 10.01
C PRO A 78 -6.37 8.24 9.63
N MET A 79 -7.27 7.31 9.33
CA MET A 79 -6.94 5.90 9.11
C MET A 79 -7.54 5.41 7.79
N VAL A 80 -6.75 4.68 6.99
CA VAL A 80 -7.28 3.95 5.83
C VAL A 80 -8.05 2.72 6.34
N ILE A 81 -9.26 2.53 5.84
CA ILE A 81 -10.17 1.46 6.29
C ILE A 81 -10.30 0.34 5.25
N GLY A 82 -10.80 -0.83 5.70
CA GLY A 82 -10.96 -2.04 4.89
C GLY A 82 -9.86 -3.06 5.17
N HIS A 83 -10.26 -4.30 5.49
CA HIS A 83 -9.35 -5.36 5.91
C HIS A 83 -9.70 -6.75 5.35
N GLU A 84 -10.75 -6.82 4.51
CA GLU A 84 -11.18 -8.06 3.85
C GLU A 84 -10.91 -7.94 2.34
N CYS A 85 -9.64 -7.98 1.94
CA CYS A 85 -9.23 -7.63 0.58
C CYS A 85 -8.75 -8.82 -0.26
N ALA A 86 -8.83 -8.66 -1.59
CA ALA A 86 -8.25 -9.53 -2.59
C ALA A 86 -7.70 -8.71 -3.76
N GLY A 87 -6.63 -9.18 -4.37
CA GLY A 87 -5.91 -8.43 -5.40
C GLY A 87 -5.00 -9.27 -6.29
N VAL A 88 -4.08 -8.57 -6.94
CA VAL A 88 -3.05 -9.16 -7.81
C VAL A 88 -1.70 -8.60 -7.42
N ILE A 89 -0.69 -9.46 -7.25
CA ILE A 89 0.67 -9.03 -6.94
C ILE A 89 1.25 -8.25 -8.12
N GLU A 90 1.74 -7.04 -7.85
CA GLU A 90 2.30 -6.11 -8.84
C GLU A 90 3.82 -5.94 -8.68
N GLU A 91 4.35 -6.12 -7.47
CA GLU A 91 5.78 -6.05 -7.16
C GLU A 91 6.10 -7.00 -6.00
N VAL A 92 7.28 -7.62 -6.04
CA VAL A 92 7.75 -8.54 -4.99
C VAL A 92 9.11 -8.09 -4.47
N GLY A 93 9.29 -8.15 -3.14
CA GLY A 93 10.57 -7.92 -2.50
C GLY A 93 11.61 -8.98 -2.87
N SER A 94 12.89 -8.62 -2.81
CA SER A 94 14.01 -9.47 -3.24
C SER A 94 14.17 -10.78 -2.46
N GLY A 95 13.63 -10.86 -1.25
CA GLY A 95 13.62 -12.04 -0.38
C GLY A 95 12.37 -12.90 -0.48
N VAL A 96 11.37 -12.51 -1.30
CA VAL A 96 10.15 -13.30 -1.52
C VAL A 96 10.42 -14.39 -2.57
N THR A 97 10.26 -15.65 -2.18
CA THR A 97 10.62 -16.82 -3.03
C THR A 97 9.43 -17.68 -3.46
N HIS A 98 8.25 -17.46 -2.89
CA HIS A 98 7.09 -18.35 -3.02
C HIS A 98 5.86 -17.65 -3.63
N LEU A 99 5.99 -16.37 -3.99
CA LEU A 99 4.99 -15.56 -4.66
C LEU A 99 5.64 -14.85 -5.85
N ALA A 100 4.86 -14.63 -6.90
CA ALA A 100 5.30 -13.97 -8.12
C ALA A 100 4.36 -12.82 -8.53
N VAL A 101 4.89 -11.87 -9.29
CA VAL A 101 4.07 -10.84 -9.95
C VAL A 101 3.02 -11.52 -10.84
N GLY A 102 1.77 -11.12 -10.71
CA GLY A 102 0.62 -11.70 -11.41
C GLY A 102 -0.19 -12.69 -10.58
N ASP A 103 0.33 -13.19 -9.46
CA ASP A 103 -0.43 -14.07 -8.57
C ASP A 103 -1.65 -13.36 -7.98
N ARG A 104 -2.72 -14.12 -7.75
CA ARG A 104 -3.97 -13.65 -7.13
C ARG A 104 -3.98 -14.09 -5.67
N CYS A 105 -4.17 -13.12 -4.78
CA CYS A 105 -4.24 -13.33 -3.34
C CYS A 105 -5.44 -12.62 -2.73
#